data_AF-A0A0F6YHQ7-F1
#
_entry.id   AF-A0A0F6YHQ7-F1
#
_cell.length_a   1.000
_cell.length_b   1.000
_cell.length_c   1.000
_cell.angle_alpha   90.00
_cell.angle_beta   90.00
_cell.angle_gamma   90.00
#
_symmetry.space_group_name_H-M   'P 1'
#
loop_
_entity.id
_entity.type
_entity.pdbx_description
1 polymer ?
#
loop_
_entity_poly.entity_id
_entity_poly.type
_entity_poly.pdbx_seq_one_letter_code
_entity_poly.pdbx_strand_id
1 'polypeptide(L)'
;MALAFASTGVVPRAVAQEVAPTPTREEVERASVLFERSALAYSEGRFDAAAALLGEAYALSHEPILLYNLGRAHEGARAPERALDAYRLYLEQAPDAENASLVRERVEVIERELSDAEAERVRVRREQEDAAREREAAAERARIAAEQEQALRRAAEQERRRREAEPSPWPWVVGGVGVAGLGAALAVGIVAMERHADAAAAETQVEAVGIFDEAQSLAIGANVGLVVGGVLLGVGVAWGVVDLTGATRHDDEREPQGNVEVTVGPGALGVRGTF
;
A
#
# COMPACT_ATOMS: atom_id res chain seq x y z
N MET A 1 -78.64 13.44 -5.99
CA MET A 1 -77.38 12.77 -5.60
C MET A 1 -77.42 12.48 -4.11
N ALA A 2 -77.86 11.28 -3.72
CA ALA A 2 -77.86 10.84 -2.33
C ALA A 2 -76.52 10.14 -2.04
N LEU A 3 -75.70 10.71 -1.15
CA LEU A 3 -74.46 10.11 -0.67
C LEU A 3 -74.77 9.38 0.64
N ALA A 4 -74.73 8.05 0.59
CA ALA A 4 -74.88 7.16 1.74
C ALA A 4 -73.55 7.09 2.51
N PHE A 5 -73.56 7.54 3.76
CA PHE A 5 -72.47 7.31 4.71
C PHE A 5 -72.58 5.89 5.28
N ALA A 6 -71.65 5.01 4.91
CA ALA A 6 -71.50 3.71 5.54
C ALA A 6 -70.67 3.87 6.83
N SER A 7 -71.36 3.83 7.98
CA SER A 7 -70.76 3.72 9.30
C SER A 7 -70.19 2.31 9.46
N THR A 8 -68.86 2.19 9.50
CA THR A 8 -68.18 0.95 9.88
C THR A 8 -67.99 0.97 11.41
N GLY A 9 -68.84 0.21 12.11
CA GLY A 9 -68.69 -0.01 13.54
C GLY A 9 -67.45 -0.86 13.82
N VAL A 10 -66.43 -0.27 14.44
CA VAL A 10 -65.31 -1.00 15.02
C VAL A 10 -65.78 -1.59 16.35
N VAL A 11 -65.92 -2.91 16.40
CA VAL A 11 -66.19 -3.63 17.65
C VAL A 11 -64.88 -3.73 18.42
N PRO A 12 -64.75 -3.24 19.66
CA PRO A 12 -63.54 -3.42 20.44
C PRO A 12 -63.37 -4.91 20.74
N ARG A 13 -62.32 -5.52 20.18
CA ARG A 13 -61.90 -6.87 20.54
C ARG A 13 -61.37 -6.80 21.97
N ALA A 14 -62.18 -7.25 22.93
CA ALA A 14 -61.73 -7.48 24.30
C ALA A 14 -60.58 -8.49 24.26
N VAL A 15 -59.35 -7.99 24.44
CA VAL A 15 -58.20 -8.84 24.72
C VAL A 15 -58.44 -9.36 26.12
N ALA A 16 -58.92 -10.60 26.22
CA ALA A 16 -58.97 -11.30 27.48
C ALA A 16 -57.53 -11.33 28.02
N GLN A 17 -57.28 -10.64 29.13
CA GLN A 17 -56.08 -10.85 29.92
C GLN A 17 -56.11 -12.33 30.33
N GLU A 18 -55.23 -13.11 29.74
CA GLU A 18 -54.97 -14.49 30.14
C GLU A 18 -54.36 -14.42 31.55
N VAL A 19 -55.22 -14.50 32.56
CA VAL A 19 -54.81 -14.59 33.95
C VAL A 19 -54.04 -15.90 34.08
N ALA A 20 -52.75 -15.81 34.38
CA ALA A 20 -51.91 -16.98 34.58
C ALA A 20 -52.59 -17.93 35.58
N PRO A 21 -52.60 -19.24 35.32
CA PRO A 21 -53.24 -20.20 36.22
C PRO A 21 -52.61 -20.08 37.61
N THR A 22 -53.45 -20.12 38.65
CA THR A 22 -52.96 -20.09 40.03
C THR A 22 -52.01 -21.26 40.26
N PRO A 23 -50.79 -21.01 40.81
CA PRO A 23 -49.80 -22.05 41.06
C PRO A 23 -50.37 -23.17 41.94
N THR A 24 -50.07 -24.42 41.58
CA THR A 24 -50.39 -25.58 42.41
C THR A 24 -49.52 -25.59 43.68
N ARG A 25 -49.99 -26.27 44.72
CA ARG A 25 -49.21 -26.43 45.97
C ARG A 25 -47.83 -27.04 45.72
N GLU A 26 -47.74 -27.98 44.80
CA GLU A 26 -46.48 -28.64 44.43
C GLU A 26 -45.51 -27.66 43.75
N GLU A 27 -45.99 -26.78 42.87
CA GLU A 27 -45.17 -25.75 42.22
C GLU A 27 -44.66 -24.73 43.23
N VAL A 28 -45.48 -24.31 44.19
CA VAL A 28 -45.07 -23.42 45.28
C VAL A 28 -43.99 -24.05 46.17
N GLU A 29 -44.13 -25.34 46.48
CA GLU A 29 -43.13 -26.08 47.27
C GLU A 29 -41.81 -26.23 46.50
N ARG A 30 -41.86 -26.56 45.21
CA ARG A 30 -40.67 -26.60 44.34
C ARG A 30 -40.00 -25.23 44.21
N ALA A 31 -40.77 -24.15 44.04
CA ALA A 31 -40.25 -22.78 43.98
C ALA A 31 -39.53 -22.40 45.28
N SER A 32 -40.04 -22.84 46.44
CA SER A 32 -39.42 -22.60 47.75
C SER A 32 -38.05 -23.29 47.85
N VAL A 33 -37.95 -24.56 47.42
CA VAL A 33 -36.66 -25.29 47.37
C VAL A 33 -35.67 -24.61 46.43
N LEU A 34 -36.12 -24.12 45.27
CA LEU A 34 -35.27 -23.38 44.33
C LEU A 34 -34.79 -22.06 44.93
N PHE A 35 -35.65 -21.35 45.66
CA PHE A 35 -35.29 -20.12 46.36
C PHE A 35 -34.24 -20.34 47.46
N GLU A 36 -34.36 -21.40 48.27
CA GLU A 36 -33.34 -21.72 49.28
C GLU A 36 -31.98 -22.01 48.63
N ARG A 37 -31.99 -22.77 47.54
CA ARG A 37 -30.77 -23.06 46.76
C ARG A 37 -30.19 -21.80 46.13
N SER A 38 -31.02 -20.87 45.68
CA SER A 38 -30.56 -19.60 45.11
C SER A 38 -29.95 -18.71 46.18
N ALA A 39 -30.52 -18.67 47.39
CA ALA A 39 -29.97 -17.95 48.53
C ALA A 39 -28.59 -18.48 48.93
N LEU A 40 -28.40 -19.81 48.93
CA LEU A 40 -27.09 -20.43 49.14
C LEU A 40 -26.11 -20.06 48.01
N ALA A 41 -26.53 -20.15 46.75
CA ALA A 41 -25.69 -19.76 45.63
C ALA A 41 -25.29 -18.28 45.69
N TYR A 42 -26.21 -17.40 46.08
CA TYR A 42 -25.97 -15.97 46.21
C TYR A 42 -24.96 -15.67 47.33
N SER A 43 -25.10 -16.32 48.49
CA SER A 43 -24.18 -16.13 49.62
C SER A 43 -22.77 -16.65 49.33
N GLU A 44 -22.63 -17.64 48.46
CA GLU A 44 -21.35 -18.13 47.94
C GLU A 44 -20.78 -17.28 46.78
N GLY A 45 -21.45 -16.19 46.40
CA GLY A 45 -21.03 -15.32 45.29
C GLY A 45 -21.26 -15.92 43.90
N ARG A 46 -21.98 -17.05 43.80
CA ARG A 46 -22.36 -17.69 42.53
C ARG A 46 -23.61 -17.03 41.95
N PHE A 47 -23.48 -15.75 41.61
CA PHE A 47 -24.60 -14.88 41.25
C PHE A 47 -25.38 -15.34 40.00
N ASP A 48 -24.70 -15.81 38.96
CA ASP A 48 -25.37 -16.36 37.77
C ASP A 48 -26.21 -17.61 38.09
N ALA A 49 -25.70 -18.48 38.95
CA ALA A 49 -26.43 -19.66 39.39
C ALA A 49 -27.63 -19.28 40.27
N ALA A 50 -27.47 -18.28 41.14
CA ALA A 50 -28.57 -17.73 41.93
C ALA A 50 -29.66 -17.14 41.04
N ALA A 51 -29.28 -16.36 40.02
CA ALA A 51 -30.22 -15.77 39.07
C ALA A 51 -30.99 -16.84 38.28
N ALA A 52 -30.32 -17.89 37.80
CA ALA A 52 -30.99 -18.99 37.12
C ALA A 52 -32.06 -19.67 38.01
N LEU A 53 -31.68 -20.02 39.24
CA LEU A 53 -32.59 -20.64 40.22
C LEU A 53 -33.76 -19.72 40.60
N LEU A 54 -33.52 -18.40 40.71
CA LEU A 54 -34.58 -17.41 40.97
C LEU A 54 -35.55 -17.26 39.79
N GLY A 55 -35.04 -17.30 38.56
CA GLY A 55 -35.87 -17.29 37.35
C GLY A 55 -36.76 -18.53 37.27
N GLU A 56 -36.21 -19.72 37.56
CA GLU A 56 -36.99 -20.97 37.64
C GLU A 56 -38.04 -20.91 38.77
N ALA A 57 -37.66 -20.42 39.95
CA ALA A 57 -38.59 -20.26 41.07
C ALA A 57 -39.74 -19.30 40.71
N TYR A 58 -39.43 -18.18 40.07
CA TYR A 58 -40.43 -17.20 39.64
C TYR A 58 -41.36 -17.77 38.56
N ALA A 59 -40.84 -18.56 37.62
CA ALA A 59 -41.68 -19.22 36.60
C ALA A 59 -42.70 -20.20 37.19
N LEU A 60 -42.43 -20.76 38.38
CA LEU A 60 -43.35 -21.67 39.08
C LEU A 60 -44.35 -20.92 39.96
N SER A 61 -43.88 -20.00 40.81
CA SER A 61 -44.74 -19.36 41.83
C SER A 61 -45.34 -18.02 41.38
N HIS A 62 -44.77 -17.36 40.38
CA HIS A 62 -45.14 -16.01 39.94
C HIS A 62 -45.09 -14.95 41.05
N GLU A 63 -44.33 -15.22 42.11
CA GLU A 63 -44.21 -14.31 43.27
C GLU A 63 -43.30 -13.12 42.93
N PRO A 64 -43.80 -11.86 42.95
CA PRO A 64 -43.03 -10.71 42.51
C PRO A 64 -41.73 -10.50 43.28
N ILE A 65 -41.67 -10.87 44.58
CA ILE A 65 -40.46 -10.72 45.39
C ILE A 65 -39.25 -11.49 44.81
N LEU A 66 -39.49 -12.56 44.05
CA LEU A 66 -38.42 -13.30 43.37
C LEU A 66 -37.78 -12.49 42.24
N LEU A 67 -38.53 -11.57 41.60
CA LEU A 67 -38.00 -10.65 40.59
C LEU A 67 -37.04 -9.62 41.20
N TYR A 68 -37.36 -9.10 42.39
CA TYR A 68 -36.44 -8.23 43.12
C TYR A 68 -35.12 -8.95 43.43
N ASN A 69 -35.21 -10.19 43.95
CA ASN A 69 -34.03 -11.00 44.26
C ASN A 69 -33.26 -11.38 42.99
N LEU A 70 -33.96 -11.65 41.88
CA LEU A 70 -33.36 -11.91 40.57
C LEU A 70 -32.57 -10.69 40.08
N GLY A 71 -33.14 -9.50 40.22
CA GLY A 71 -32.44 -8.24 39.94
C GLY A 71 -31.15 -8.14 40.75
N ARG A 72 -31.22 -8.37 42.07
CA ARG A 72 -30.03 -8.34 42.95
C ARG A 72 -28.96 -9.36 42.54
N ALA A 73 -29.37 -10.56 42.14
CA ALA A 73 -28.46 -11.57 41.61
C ALA A 73 -27.80 -11.12 40.30
N HIS A 74 -28.54 -10.51 39.38
CA HIS A 74 -27.97 -9.96 38.15
C HIS A 74 -26.99 -8.80 38.40
N GLU A 75 -27.23 -7.96 39.42
CA GLU A 75 -26.26 -6.95 39.83
C GLU A 75 -24.94 -7.56 40.32
N GLY A 76 -25.03 -8.59 41.18
CA GLY A 76 -23.87 -9.35 41.64
C GLY A 76 -23.11 -10.01 40.48
N ALA A 77 -23.85 -10.49 39.48
CA ALA A 77 -23.30 -11.07 38.25
C ALA A 77 -22.74 -10.04 37.26
N ARG A 78 -22.77 -8.74 37.60
CA ARG A 78 -22.32 -7.64 36.71
C ARG A 78 -23.07 -7.63 35.37
N ALA A 79 -24.37 -7.97 35.41
CA ALA A 79 -25.29 -7.98 34.28
C ALA A 79 -26.37 -6.88 34.45
N PRO A 80 -26.00 -5.59 34.33
CA PRO A 80 -26.88 -4.46 34.61
C PRO A 80 -28.16 -4.43 33.76
N GLU A 81 -28.09 -4.85 32.50
CA GLU A 81 -29.25 -4.89 31.60
C GLU A 81 -30.30 -5.89 32.11
N ARG A 82 -29.86 -7.08 32.53
CA ARG A 82 -30.76 -8.11 33.09
C ARG A 82 -31.30 -7.71 34.46
N ALA A 83 -30.50 -7.02 35.27
CA ALA A 83 -30.95 -6.48 36.55
C ALA A 83 -32.06 -5.44 36.35
N LEU A 84 -31.87 -4.55 35.37
CA LEU A 84 -32.86 -3.54 34.98
C LEU A 84 -34.18 -4.17 34.54
N ASP A 85 -34.13 -5.20 33.69
CA ASP A 85 -35.33 -5.92 33.23
C ASP A 85 -36.09 -6.56 34.40
N ALA A 86 -35.38 -7.24 35.31
CA ALA A 86 -35.99 -7.87 36.48
C ALA A 86 -36.61 -6.84 37.44
N TYR A 87 -35.95 -5.69 37.66
CA TYR A 87 -36.48 -4.63 38.51
C TYR A 87 -37.68 -3.90 37.91
N ARG A 88 -37.68 -3.66 36.59
CA ARG A 88 -38.84 -3.09 35.91
C ARG A 88 -40.05 -4.01 36.03
N LEU A 89 -39.87 -5.31 35.77
CA LEU A 89 -40.95 -6.29 35.92
C LEU A 89 -41.43 -6.39 37.38
N TYR A 90 -40.52 -6.30 38.35
CA TYR A 90 -40.88 -6.24 39.77
C TYR A 90 -41.79 -5.04 40.09
N LEU A 91 -41.41 -3.85 39.63
CA LEU A 91 -42.17 -2.61 39.84
C LEU A 91 -43.50 -2.60 39.10
N GLU A 92 -43.59 -3.29 37.95
CA GLU A 92 -44.85 -3.48 37.22
C GLU A 92 -45.83 -4.36 37.99
N GLN A 93 -45.35 -5.41 38.65
CA GLN A 93 -46.19 -6.39 39.35
C GLN A 93 -46.48 -6.02 40.80
N ALA A 94 -45.57 -5.29 41.45
CA ALA A 94 -45.69 -4.88 42.85
C ALA A 94 -45.34 -3.39 43.02
N PRO A 95 -46.10 -2.47 42.40
CA PRO A 95 -45.80 -1.04 42.43
C PRO A 95 -45.84 -0.42 43.83
N ASP A 96 -46.64 -1.00 44.73
CA ASP A 96 -46.84 -0.54 46.11
C ASP A 96 -46.04 -1.35 47.14
N ALA A 97 -45.06 -2.17 46.71
CA ALA A 97 -44.19 -2.88 47.63
C ALA A 97 -43.39 -1.92 48.52
N GLU A 98 -43.09 -2.33 49.75
CA GLU A 98 -42.40 -1.49 50.75
C GLU A 98 -41.07 -0.91 50.25
N ASN A 99 -40.32 -1.69 49.47
CA ASN A 99 -39.04 -1.33 48.87
C ASN A 99 -39.17 -0.73 47.45
N ALA A 100 -40.37 -0.54 46.88
CA ALA A 100 -40.55 -0.09 45.49
C ALA A 100 -39.86 1.26 45.21
N SER A 101 -39.86 2.18 46.18
CA SER A 101 -39.14 3.45 46.07
C SER A 101 -37.63 3.26 45.93
N LEU A 102 -37.03 2.35 46.69
CA LEU A 102 -35.60 2.02 46.61
C LEU A 102 -35.25 1.33 45.28
N VAL A 103 -36.14 0.47 44.78
CA VAL A 103 -35.93 -0.20 43.48
C VAL A 103 -36.01 0.80 42.33
N ARG A 104 -36.94 1.76 42.38
CA ARG A 104 -37.00 2.85 41.39
C ARG A 104 -35.71 3.67 41.35
N GLU A 105 -35.19 4.05 42.51
CA GLU A 105 -33.88 4.74 42.59
C GLU A 105 -32.76 3.87 41.99
N ARG A 106 -32.76 2.57 42.28
CA ARG A 106 -31.73 1.67 41.73
C ARG A 106 -31.83 1.53 40.21
N VAL A 107 -33.05 1.44 39.67
CA VAL A 107 -33.33 1.43 38.22
C VAL A 107 -32.74 2.68 37.57
N GLU A 108 -32.99 3.86 38.13
CA GLU A 108 -32.44 5.12 37.59
C GLU A 108 -30.90 5.13 37.58
N VAL A 109 -30.27 4.58 38.62
CA VAL A 109 -28.80 4.48 38.67
C VAL A 109 -28.28 3.55 37.57
N ILE A 110 -28.87 2.37 37.41
CA ILE A 110 -28.46 1.40 36.39
C ILE A 110 -28.67 1.98 34.98
N GLU A 111 -29.79 2.68 34.74
CA GLU A 111 -30.05 3.34 33.46
C GLU A 111 -29.00 4.39 33.12
N ARG A 112 -28.58 5.21 34.10
CA ARG A 112 -27.50 6.18 33.91
C ARG A 112 -26.17 5.49 33.62
N GLU A 113 -25.81 4.45 34.38
CA GLU A 113 -24.59 3.68 34.16
C GLU A 113 -24.54 3.07 32.74
N LEU A 114 -25.65 2.52 32.26
CA LEU A 114 -25.76 1.96 30.90
C LEU A 114 -25.66 3.04 29.82
N SER A 115 -26.35 4.17 30.01
CA SER A 115 -26.31 5.32 29.11
C SER A 115 -24.89 5.89 28.98
N ASP A 116 -24.20 6.08 30.10
CA ASP A 116 -22.82 6.58 30.14
C ASP A 116 -21.85 5.60 29.48
N ALA A 117 -22.03 4.29 29.74
CA ALA A 117 -21.22 3.25 29.10
C ALA A 117 -21.43 3.20 27.58
N GLU A 118 -22.67 3.35 27.10
CA GLU A 118 -22.97 3.42 25.67
C GLU A 118 -22.37 4.69 25.03
N ALA A 119 -22.53 5.84 25.67
CA ALA A 119 -21.96 7.10 25.21
C ALA A 119 -20.43 7.00 25.07
N GLU A 120 -19.75 6.39 26.06
CA GLU A 120 -18.31 6.19 26.00
C GLU A 120 -17.90 5.22 24.90
N ARG A 121 -18.62 4.10 24.73
CA ARG A 121 -18.37 3.16 23.61
C ARG A 121 -18.49 3.86 22.26
N VAL A 122 -19.51 4.70 22.09
CA VAL A 122 -19.71 5.48 20.85
C VAL A 122 -18.57 6.49 20.64
N ARG A 123 -18.14 7.20 21.70
CA ARG A 123 -16.99 8.12 21.64
C ARG A 123 -15.71 7.40 21.21
N VAL A 124 -15.34 6.32 21.90
CA VAL A 124 -14.15 5.53 21.59
C VAL A 124 -14.19 4.99 20.16
N ARG A 125 -15.35 4.50 19.72
CA ARG A 125 -15.52 4.02 18.34
C ARG A 125 -15.28 5.13 17.32
N ARG A 126 -15.84 6.33 17.53
CA ARG A 126 -15.63 7.48 16.63
C ARG A 126 -14.16 7.89 16.58
N GLU A 127 -13.50 7.97 17.74
CA GLU A 127 -12.06 8.29 17.83
C GLU A 127 -11.21 7.25 17.09
N GLN A 128 -11.55 5.95 17.20
CA GLN A 128 -10.88 4.89 16.46
C GLN A 128 -11.10 4.99 14.95
N GLU A 129 -12.33 5.29 14.52
CA GLU A 129 -12.66 5.49 13.11
C GLU A 129 -11.96 6.72 12.51
N ASP A 130 -11.87 7.83 13.26
CA ASP A 130 -11.12 9.03 12.88
C ASP A 130 -9.62 8.76 12.78
N ALA A 131 -9.04 8.08 13.76
CA ALA A 131 -7.63 7.67 13.72
C ALA A 131 -7.34 6.71 12.56
N ALA A 132 -8.28 5.82 12.21
CA ALA A 132 -8.14 4.93 11.06
C ALA A 132 -8.15 5.72 9.74
N ARG A 133 -9.10 6.67 9.59
CA ARG A 133 -9.16 7.58 8.44
C ARG A 133 -7.89 8.40 8.27
N GLU A 134 -7.34 8.93 9.37
CA GLU A 134 -6.11 9.71 9.34
C GLU A 134 -4.91 8.85 8.91
N ARG A 135 -4.79 7.63 9.43
CA ARG A 135 -3.74 6.69 9.04
C ARG A 135 -3.83 6.30 7.57
N GLU A 136 -5.04 6.06 7.07
CA GLU A 136 -5.26 5.76 5.65
C GLU A 136 -4.87 6.95 4.77
N ALA A 137 -5.31 8.17 5.13
CA ALA A 137 -4.93 9.38 4.41
C ALA A 137 -3.41 9.65 4.45
N ALA A 138 -2.74 9.37 5.58
CA ALA A 138 -1.30 9.49 5.71
C ALA A 138 -0.56 8.43 4.86
N ALA A 139 -1.04 7.20 4.85
CA ALA A 139 -0.49 6.13 4.02
C ALA A 139 -0.64 6.44 2.53
N GLU A 140 -1.77 7.00 2.11
CA GLU A 140 -1.98 7.40 0.73
C GLU A 140 -1.08 8.56 0.32
N ARG A 141 -0.95 9.59 1.17
CA ARG A 141 0.00 10.69 0.95
C ARG A 141 1.44 10.18 0.84
N ALA A 142 1.83 9.21 1.65
CA ALA A 142 3.15 8.59 1.59
C ALA A 142 3.35 7.78 0.29
N ARG A 143 2.32 7.07 -0.18
CA ARG A 143 2.36 6.36 -1.48
C ARG A 143 2.54 7.33 -2.64
N ILE A 144 1.74 8.39 -2.68
CA ILE A 144 1.84 9.44 -3.70
C ILE A 144 3.22 10.09 -3.67
N ALA A 145 3.74 10.43 -2.49
CA ALA A 145 5.07 11.02 -2.35
C ALA A 145 6.18 10.07 -2.83
N ALA A 146 6.09 8.77 -2.49
CA ALA A 146 7.04 7.76 -2.95
C ALA A 146 6.98 7.56 -4.47
N GLU A 147 5.78 7.55 -5.06
CA GLU A 147 5.60 7.45 -6.51
C GLU A 147 6.18 8.68 -7.23
N GLN A 148 5.93 9.89 -6.72
CA GLN A 148 6.51 11.12 -7.24
C GLN A 148 8.04 11.11 -7.16
N GLU A 149 8.60 10.67 -6.04
CA GLU A 149 10.05 10.55 -5.90
C GLU A 149 10.64 9.53 -6.90
N GLN A 150 9.98 8.38 -7.07
CA GLN A 150 10.40 7.39 -8.08
C GLN A 150 10.29 7.94 -9.50
N ALA A 151 9.23 8.68 -9.83
CA ALA A 151 9.06 9.30 -11.14
C ALA A 151 10.16 10.33 -11.41
N LEU A 152 10.50 11.17 -10.42
CA LEU A 152 11.62 12.11 -10.51
C LEU A 152 12.96 11.40 -10.70
N ARG A 153 13.22 10.32 -9.95
CA ARG A 153 14.43 9.51 -10.10
C ARG A 153 14.54 8.89 -11.50
N ARG A 154 13.44 8.33 -12.02
CA ARG A 154 13.38 7.77 -13.38
C ARG A 154 13.60 8.85 -14.43
N ALA A 155 12.97 10.02 -14.29
CA ALA A 155 13.17 11.14 -15.19
C ALA A 155 14.63 11.62 -15.19
N ALA A 156 15.25 11.73 -14.02
CA ALA A 156 16.66 12.10 -13.89
C ALA A 156 17.61 11.05 -14.49
N GLU A 157 17.30 9.76 -14.31
CA GLU A 157 18.07 8.68 -14.95
C GLU A 157 17.91 8.69 -16.47
N GLN A 158 16.68 8.90 -16.97
CA GLN A 158 16.42 9.06 -18.41
C GLN A 158 17.16 10.26 -18.99
N GLU A 159 17.19 11.39 -18.28
CA GLU A 159 17.94 12.57 -18.71
C GLU A 159 19.45 12.29 -18.73
N ARG A 160 19.98 11.60 -17.72
CA ARG A 160 21.38 11.16 -17.71
C ARG A 160 21.69 10.24 -18.89
N ARG A 161 20.89 9.20 -19.10
CA ARG A 161 21.03 8.28 -20.25
C ARG A 161 20.94 9.02 -21.58
N ARG A 162 20.02 9.98 -21.71
CA ARG A 162 19.89 10.80 -22.92
C ARG A 162 21.16 11.64 -23.16
N ARG A 163 21.72 12.27 -22.12
CA ARG A 163 22.98 13.02 -22.23
C ARG A 163 24.17 12.12 -22.54
N GLU A 164 24.20 10.92 -21.98
CA GLU A 164 25.23 9.92 -22.28
C GLU A 164 25.10 9.34 -23.69
N ALA A 165 23.88 9.28 -24.23
CA ALA A 165 23.59 8.84 -25.60
C ALA A 165 23.74 9.95 -26.66
N GLU A 166 23.99 11.21 -26.26
CA GLU A 166 24.27 12.27 -27.23
C GLU A 166 25.62 11.99 -27.93
N PRO A 167 25.64 11.90 -29.27
CA PRO A 167 26.86 11.56 -30.01
C PRO A 167 27.98 12.54 -29.70
N SER A 168 29.18 12.02 -29.46
CA SER A 168 30.33 12.86 -29.17
C SER A 168 30.73 13.65 -30.43
N PRO A 169 31.04 14.96 -30.35
CA PRO A 169 31.56 15.70 -31.49
C PRO A 169 33.02 15.37 -31.79
N TRP A 170 33.75 14.78 -30.84
CA TRP A 170 35.19 14.55 -30.92
C TRP A 170 35.64 13.63 -32.07
N PRO A 171 34.96 12.52 -32.41
CA PRO A 171 35.32 11.70 -33.56
C PRO A 171 35.35 12.50 -34.88
N TRP A 172 34.41 13.43 -35.07
CA TRP A 172 34.36 14.29 -36.25
C TRP A 172 35.44 15.37 -36.25
N VAL A 173 35.78 15.92 -35.07
CA VAL A 173 36.91 16.83 -34.93
C VAL A 173 38.22 16.12 -35.28
N VAL A 174 38.45 14.93 -34.75
CA VAL A 174 39.65 14.11 -35.04
C VAL A 174 39.70 13.74 -36.52
N GLY A 175 38.58 13.31 -37.10
CA GLY A 175 38.47 13.00 -38.53
C GLY A 175 38.76 14.23 -39.41
N GLY A 176 38.21 15.39 -39.05
CA GLY A 176 38.42 16.66 -39.76
C GLY A 176 39.87 17.14 -39.72
N VAL A 177 40.55 17.00 -38.58
CA VAL A 177 42.01 17.26 -38.46
C VAL A 177 42.79 16.32 -39.38
N GLY A 178 42.40 15.06 -39.47
CA GLY A 178 42.97 14.09 -40.42
C GLY A 178 42.82 14.54 -41.88
N VAL A 179 41.62 14.96 -42.31
CA VAL A 179 41.37 15.50 -43.66
C VAL A 179 42.25 16.72 -43.95
N ALA A 180 42.31 17.67 -43.01
CA ALA A 180 43.13 18.88 -43.17
C ALA A 180 44.63 18.54 -43.30
N GLY A 181 45.11 17.60 -42.48
CA GLY A 181 46.49 17.10 -42.53
C GLY A 181 46.83 16.43 -43.87
N LEU A 182 45.91 15.60 -44.40
CA LEU A 182 46.05 15.00 -45.73
C LEU A 182 46.15 16.07 -46.82
N GLY A 183 45.29 17.10 -46.78
CA GLY A 183 45.32 18.21 -47.74
C GLY A 183 46.64 18.98 -47.72
N ALA A 184 47.17 19.29 -46.52
CA ALA A 184 48.47 19.95 -46.38
C ALA A 184 49.62 19.06 -46.88
N ALA A 185 49.60 17.77 -46.55
CA ALA A 185 50.61 16.83 -46.99
C ALA A 185 50.64 16.64 -48.51
N LEU A 186 49.47 16.61 -49.16
CA LEU A 186 49.37 16.60 -50.63
C LEU A 186 49.95 17.87 -51.25
N ALA A 187 49.67 19.05 -50.68
CA ALA A 187 50.22 20.31 -51.16
C ALA A 187 51.76 20.33 -51.06
N VAL A 188 52.32 19.90 -49.93
CA VAL A 188 53.78 19.76 -49.76
C VAL A 188 54.36 18.74 -50.75
N GLY A 189 53.65 17.63 -50.99
CA GLY A 189 54.06 16.62 -51.97
C GLY A 189 54.14 17.16 -53.40
N ILE A 190 53.20 18.04 -53.79
CA ILE A 190 53.24 18.71 -55.10
C ILE A 190 54.48 19.59 -55.22
N VAL A 191 54.80 20.40 -54.20
CA VAL A 191 56.01 21.23 -54.18
C VAL A 191 57.28 20.37 -54.22
N ALA A 192 57.30 19.23 -53.55
CA ALA A 192 58.41 18.29 -53.60
C ALA A 192 58.65 17.74 -55.03
N MET A 193 57.58 17.44 -55.77
CA MET A 193 57.67 16.98 -57.16
C MET A 193 58.20 18.06 -58.10
N GLU A 194 57.78 19.32 -57.91
CA GLU A 194 58.30 20.46 -58.69
C GLU A 194 59.81 20.62 -58.46
N ARG A 195 60.25 20.63 -57.19
CA ARG A 195 61.68 20.71 -56.84
C ARG A 195 62.47 19.54 -57.40
N HIS A 196 61.91 18.33 -57.38
CA HIS A 196 62.56 17.17 -58.00
C HIS A 196 62.71 17.34 -59.53
N ALA A 197 61.72 17.92 -60.21
CA ALA A 197 61.80 18.21 -61.64
C ALA A 197 62.85 19.29 -61.95
N ASP A 198 62.92 20.34 -61.13
CA ASP A 198 63.95 21.39 -61.23
C ASP A 198 65.35 20.82 -61.05
N ALA A 199 65.54 19.94 -60.06
CA ALA A 199 66.82 19.25 -59.85
C ALA A 199 67.23 18.39 -61.04
N ALA A 200 66.28 17.76 -61.73
CA ALA A 200 66.53 16.96 -62.93
C ALA A 200 66.88 17.82 -64.17
N ALA A 201 66.47 19.09 -64.18
CA ALA A 201 66.73 20.05 -65.25
C ALA A 201 67.99 20.91 -65.01
N ALA A 202 68.63 20.82 -63.84
CA ALA A 202 69.76 21.65 -63.45
C ALA A 202 71.02 21.42 -64.31
N GLU A 203 71.69 22.50 -64.71
CA GLU A 203 72.87 22.45 -65.59
C GLU A 203 74.14 21.99 -64.86
N THR A 204 74.20 22.17 -63.53
CA THR A 204 75.36 21.82 -62.71
C THR A 204 75.03 20.80 -61.63
N GLN A 205 75.96 19.88 -61.38
CA GLN A 205 75.79 18.85 -60.36
C GLN A 205 75.64 19.44 -58.95
N VAL A 206 76.29 20.56 -58.64
CA VAL A 206 76.23 21.18 -57.30
C VAL A 206 74.84 21.76 -57.02
N GLU A 207 74.23 22.42 -58.00
CA GLU A 207 72.88 22.96 -57.91
C GLU A 207 71.83 21.84 -57.86
N ALA A 208 71.98 20.82 -58.70
CA ALA A 208 71.12 19.64 -58.70
C ALA A 208 71.04 18.97 -57.32
N VAL A 209 72.19 18.83 -56.64
CA VAL A 209 72.27 18.18 -55.32
C VAL A 209 71.53 18.99 -54.24
N GLY A 210 71.64 20.32 -54.24
CA GLY A 210 70.95 21.16 -53.27
C GLY A 210 69.43 21.13 -53.42
N ILE A 211 68.93 21.26 -54.66
CA ILE A 211 67.49 21.21 -54.95
C ILE A 211 66.94 19.80 -54.68
N PHE A 212 67.74 18.76 -54.96
CA PHE A 212 67.35 17.38 -54.69
C PHE A 212 67.19 17.10 -53.17
N ASP A 213 68.08 17.62 -52.32
CA ASP A 213 67.97 17.45 -50.86
C ASP A 213 66.74 18.16 -50.27
N GLU A 214 66.40 19.34 -50.80
CA GLU A 214 65.15 20.04 -50.47
C GLU A 214 63.92 19.21 -50.91
N ALA A 215 63.92 18.69 -52.15
CA ALA A 215 62.85 17.85 -52.66
C ALA A 215 62.66 16.58 -51.81
N GLN A 216 63.76 15.93 -51.41
CA GLN A 216 63.72 14.73 -50.57
C GLN A 216 63.18 15.04 -49.17
N SER A 217 63.60 16.15 -48.56
CA SER A 217 63.09 16.58 -47.25
C SER A 217 61.60 16.89 -47.27
N LEU A 218 61.13 17.59 -48.31
CA LEU A 218 59.70 17.88 -48.51
C LEU A 218 58.90 16.59 -48.79
N ALA A 219 59.43 15.66 -49.59
CA ALA A 219 58.79 14.38 -49.89
C ALA A 219 58.66 13.49 -48.64
N ILE A 220 59.69 13.44 -47.79
CA ILE A 220 59.62 12.72 -46.50
C ILE A 220 58.55 13.35 -45.62
N GLY A 221 58.53 14.69 -45.50
CA GLY A 221 57.50 15.41 -44.74
C GLY A 221 56.09 15.14 -45.26
N ALA A 222 55.90 15.15 -46.58
CA ALA A 222 54.63 14.83 -47.23
C ALA A 222 54.20 13.38 -46.93
N ASN A 223 55.08 12.40 -47.07
CA ASN A 223 54.75 10.99 -46.80
C ASN A 223 54.38 10.75 -45.33
N VAL A 224 55.15 11.32 -44.39
CA VAL A 224 54.83 11.24 -42.96
C VAL A 224 53.48 11.93 -42.69
N GLY A 225 53.24 13.10 -43.28
CA GLY A 225 51.97 13.82 -43.17
C GLY A 225 50.78 13.02 -43.71
N LEU A 226 50.94 12.32 -44.84
CA LEU A 226 49.90 11.47 -45.42
C LEU A 226 49.55 10.29 -44.52
N VAL A 227 50.56 9.63 -43.93
CA VAL A 227 50.34 8.52 -43.00
C VAL A 227 49.64 9.01 -41.74
N VAL A 228 50.13 10.07 -41.11
CA VAL A 228 49.54 10.61 -39.87
C VAL A 228 48.11 11.11 -40.11
N GLY A 229 47.89 11.89 -41.17
CA GLY A 229 46.56 12.38 -41.54
C GLY A 229 45.59 11.24 -41.86
N GLY A 230 46.05 10.20 -42.58
CA GLY A 230 45.26 9.02 -42.90
C GLY A 230 44.89 8.19 -41.66
N VAL A 231 45.81 8.01 -40.72
CA VAL A 231 45.54 7.31 -39.45
C VAL A 231 44.52 8.08 -38.61
N LEU A 232 44.67 9.41 -38.47
CA LEU A 232 43.71 10.23 -37.73
C LEU A 232 42.31 10.20 -38.35
N LEU A 233 42.24 10.26 -39.69
CA LEU A 233 40.98 10.11 -40.42
C LEU A 233 40.34 8.74 -40.18
N GLY A 234 41.13 7.66 -40.31
CA GLY A 234 40.66 6.30 -40.10
C GLY A 234 40.14 6.07 -38.68
N VAL A 235 40.88 6.55 -37.66
CA VAL A 235 40.48 6.45 -36.25
C VAL A 235 39.22 7.28 -35.98
N GLY A 236 39.16 8.53 -36.47
CA GLY A 236 37.99 9.39 -36.30
C GLY A 236 36.72 8.80 -36.93
N VAL A 237 36.82 8.29 -38.15
CA VAL A 237 35.69 7.64 -38.85
C VAL A 237 35.29 6.33 -38.17
N ALA A 238 36.24 5.45 -37.84
CA ALA A 238 35.93 4.19 -37.18
C ALA A 238 35.27 4.41 -35.82
N TRP A 239 35.79 5.34 -35.02
CA TRP A 239 35.20 5.71 -33.73
C TRP A 239 33.81 6.33 -33.90
N GLY A 240 33.63 7.26 -34.86
CA GLY A 240 32.33 7.87 -35.13
C GLY A 240 31.27 6.88 -35.61
N VAL A 241 31.64 5.87 -36.40
CA VAL A 241 30.73 4.80 -36.84
C VAL A 241 30.31 3.92 -35.65
N VAL A 242 31.22 3.60 -34.73
CA VAL A 242 30.88 2.86 -33.50
C VAL A 242 29.93 3.68 -32.61
N ASP A 243 30.18 4.99 -32.47
CA ASP A 243 29.31 5.90 -31.70
C ASP A 243 27.89 5.98 -32.29
N LEU A 244 27.78 6.11 -33.61
CA LEU A 244 26.52 6.15 -34.34
C LEU A 244 25.74 4.82 -34.32
N THR A 245 26.45 3.68 -34.33
CA THR A 245 25.81 2.34 -34.33
C THR A 245 25.57 1.79 -32.93
N GLY A 246 26.24 2.32 -31.90
CA GLY A 246 25.93 2.06 -30.50
C GLY A 246 24.63 2.75 -30.05
N ALA A 247 24.35 3.94 -30.61
CA ALA A 247 23.13 4.69 -30.34
C ALA A 247 21.85 3.98 -30.84
N THR A 248 21.94 3.15 -31.89
CA THR A 248 20.76 2.47 -32.48
C THR A 248 20.41 1.12 -31.82
N ARG A 249 21.23 0.60 -30.89
CA ARG A 249 21.01 -0.71 -30.25
C ARG A 249 20.22 -0.68 -28.95
N HIS A 250 19.94 0.48 -28.37
CA HIS A 250 19.32 0.58 -27.04
C HIS A 250 17.79 0.73 -27.03
N ASP A 251 17.14 0.80 -28.21
CA ASP A 251 15.68 0.94 -28.31
C ASP A 251 14.91 -0.39 -28.45
N ASP A 252 15.60 -1.52 -28.62
CA ASP A 252 14.96 -2.83 -28.91
C ASP A 252 14.82 -3.79 -27.70
N GLU A 253 15.24 -3.41 -26.49
CA GLU A 253 14.98 -4.24 -25.28
C GLU A 253 13.63 -3.91 -24.63
N ARG A 254 12.56 -4.10 -25.39
CA ARG A 254 11.24 -4.43 -24.84
C ARG A 254 10.82 -5.80 -25.38
N GLU A 255 10.84 -6.78 -24.47
CA GLU A 255 10.24 -8.15 -24.47
C GLU A 255 11.24 -9.32 -24.39
N PRO A 256 10.84 -10.50 -23.86
CA PRO A 256 10.39 -10.81 -22.50
C PRO A 256 11.43 -11.69 -21.76
N GLN A 257 11.39 -11.72 -20.42
CA GLN A 257 12.33 -12.51 -19.59
C GLN A 257 12.15 -14.03 -19.78
N GLY A 258 12.87 -14.62 -20.73
CA GLY A 258 13.18 -16.04 -20.74
C GLY A 258 14.42 -16.29 -19.87
N ASN A 259 14.23 -16.65 -18.60
CA ASN A 259 15.36 -16.99 -17.74
C ASN A 259 16.00 -18.30 -18.19
N VAL A 260 17.26 -18.23 -18.63
CA VAL A 260 18.11 -19.40 -18.88
C VAL A 260 19.12 -19.48 -17.75
N GLU A 261 18.98 -20.51 -16.91
CA GLU A 261 19.90 -20.77 -15.81
C GLU A 261 20.85 -21.91 -16.22
N VAL A 262 22.15 -21.65 -16.07
CA VAL A 262 23.21 -22.64 -16.33
C VAL A 262 23.80 -23.06 -15.00
N THR A 263 23.69 -24.34 -14.68
CA THR A 263 24.24 -24.91 -13.45
C THR A 263 25.46 -25.77 -13.76
N VAL A 264 26.55 -25.53 -13.01
CA VAL A 264 27.83 -26.23 -13.17
C VAL A 264 28.14 -27.00 -11.89
N GLY A 265 28.31 -28.31 -12.02
CA GLY A 265 28.71 -29.20 -10.93
C GLY A 265 29.93 -30.06 -11.30
N PRO A 266 30.56 -30.75 -10.32
CA PRO A 266 31.75 -31.56 -10.59
C PRO A 266 31.37 -32.75 -11.48
N GLY A 267 31.61 -32.61 -12.78
CA GLY A 267 31.36 -33.64 -13.80
C GLY A 267 30.14 -33.41 -14.69
N ALA A 268 29.38 -32.31 -14.57
CA ALA A 268 28.27 -32.02 -15.49
C ALA A 268 27.95 -30.53 -15.64
N LEU A 269 27.48 -30.17 -16.84
CA LEU A 269 26.94 -28.87 -17.23
C LEU A 269 25.47 -29.06 -17.64
N GLY A 270 24.57 -28.31 -17.02
CA GLY A 270 23.14 -28.32 -17.35
C GLY A 270 22.65 -26.92 -17.72
N VAL A 271 21.78 -26.84 -18.72
CA VAL A 271 21.10 -25.60 -19.13
C VAL A 271 19.60 -25.83 -19.02
N ARG A 272 18.90 -24.96 -18.27
CA ARG A 272 17.44 -25.00 -18.17
C ARG A 272 16.88 -23.61 -18.43
N GLY A 273 15.90 -23.52 -19.32
CA GLY A 273 15.17 -22.29 -19.59
C GLY A 273 13.69 -22.55 -19.81
N THR A 274 12.87 -21.54 -19.54
CA THR A 274 11.48 -21.48 -19.99
C THR A 274 11.42 -20.58 -21.21
N PHE A 275 11.02 -21.15 -22.34
CA PHE A 275 10.80 -20.46 -23.62
C PHE A 275 9.33 -20.08 -23.75
#